data_AF-A0A3D6CM54-F1
#
_entry.id   AF-A0A3D6CM54-F1
#
_cell.length_a   1.000
_cell.length_b   1.000
_cell.length_c   1.000
_cell.angle_alpha   90.00
_cell.angle_beta   90.00
_cell.angle_gamma   90.00
#
_symmetry.space_group_name_H-M   'P 1'
#
loop_
_entity.id
_entity.type
_entity.pdbx_description
1 polymer ?
#
loop_
_entity_poly.entity_id
_entity_poly.type
_entity_poly.pdbx_seq_one_letter_code
_entity_poly.pdbx_strand_id
1 'polypeptide(L)'
;MGVQNWTYILVGITFTLYIGIAIWSRAGSTKEFYVAGGGVSPLANGMATAADWMSAASFISMAGIISFSGYDGAVYLMGWTGGYVLLALLLAPYLRKFGKFTVPDFIGDRYYSNAARLVGVICALIVSFTYVAGQMRGVGLVFSRFLEVDINTGVIIGMIIVLFYAVLGGMKGITYTQVAQYCVLIFAFMVPAIFISIQMTGNPIPQLGFGAQLADGSGTYLLDKLDGLSTALGFSEYTEGSKSLVDVFAITLALMVGTAGLPHVIVRFFTVKRVKDARKSAGIALLLIVILYTTAPAVAVFARTNMIETVSNQPYSAMPEWFKKWETTGLISFTDKNNDGLIQYVANEQVNELTVDNDIMVLANPEIAKLPDWVIALVAAGALAAALS
;
A
#
# COMPACT_ATOMS: atom_id res chain seq x y z
N MET A 1 2.43 -7.91 27.28
CA MET A 1 2.55 -8.85 26.13
C MET A 1 3.45 -8.16 25.13
N GLY A 2 4.52 -8.81 24.67
CA GLY A 2 5.41 -8.22 23.68
C GLY A 2 4.76 -8.10 22.30
N VAL A 3 5.35 -7.27 21.42
CA VAL A 3 4.94 -7.06 20.01
C VAL A 3 4.62 -8.37 19.30
N GLN A 4 5.49 -9.38 19.38
CA GLN A 4 5.32 -10.66 18.69
C GLN A 4 4.03 -11.39 19.07
N ASN A 5 3.69 -11.41 20.36
CA ASN A 5 2.45 -12.04 20.83
C ASN A 5 1.21 -11.29 20.35
N TRP A 6 1.26 -9.95 20.36
CA TRP A 6 0.18 -9.14 19.80
C TRP A 6 0.03 -9.38 18.29
N THR A 7 1.14 -9.48 17.56
CA THR A 7 1.13 -9.77 16.14
C THR A 7 0.48 -11.12 15.87
N TYR A 8 0.87 -12.19 16.57
CA TYR A 8 0.26 -13.51 16.39
C TYR A 8 -1.25 -13.50 16.67
N ILE A 9 -1.70 -12.76 17.67
CA ILE A 9 -3.13 -12.64 18.00
C ILE A 9 -3.88 -11.87 16.91
N LEU A 10 -3.42 -10.67 16.55
CA LEU A 10 -4.10 -9.84 15.56
C LEU A 10 -4.10 -10.50 14.18
N VAL A 11 -2.95 -11.01 13.75
CA VAL A 11 -2.81 -11.75 12.50
C VAL A 11 -3.68 -13.01 12.53
N GLY A 12 -3.63 -13.80 13.61
CA GLY A 12 -4.47 -14.99 13.78
C GLY A 12 -5.97 -14.69 13.71
N ILE A 13 -6.43 -13.60 14.32
CA ILE A 13 -7.82 -13.13 14.25
C ILE A 13 -8.19 -12.77 12.81
N THR A 14 -7.34 -12.02 12.10
CA THR A 14 -7.62 -11.63 10.71
C THR A 14 -7.70 -12.84 9.77
N PHE A 15 -6.77 -13.80 9.87
CA PHE A 15 -6.84 -15.02 9.06
C PHE A 15 -8.04 -15.88 9.40
N THR A 16 -8.38 -16.02 10.69
CA THR A 16 -9.58 -16.75 11.12
C THR A 16 -10.83 -16.10 10.53
N LEU A 17 -10.91 -14.77 10.52
CA LEU A 17 -11.98 -14.02 9.89
C LEU A 17 -12.04 -14.29 8.38
N TYR A 18 -10.91 -14.21 7.67
CA TYR A 18 -10.85 -14.40 6.21
C TYR A 18 -11.23 -15.83 5.80
N ILE A 19 -10.70 -16.83 6.50
CA ILE A 19 -11.02 -18.24 6.26
C ILE A 19 -12.47 -18.53 6.63
N GLY A 20 -12.96 -17.99 7.75
CA GLY A 20 -14.37 -18.12 8.15
C GLY A 20 -15.33 -17.56 7.11
N ILE A 21 -15.02 -16.38 6.54
CA ILE A 21 -15.78 -15.79 5.44
C ILE A 21 -15.73 -16.69 4.21
N ALA A 22 -14.56 -17.21 3.83
CA ALA A 22 -14.40 -18.09 2.67
C ALA A 22 -15.21 -19.39 2.79
N ILE A 23 -15.24 -20.01 3.98
CA ILE A 23 -16.03 -21.23 4.25
C ILE A 23 -17.53 -20.92 4.19
N TRP A 24 -17.97 -19.80 4.79
CA TRP A 24 -19.39 -19.40 4.79
C TRP A 24 -19.91 -19.02 3.39
N SER A 25 -19.02 -18.55 2.51
CA SER A 25 -19.37 -18.03 1.19
C SER A 25 -19.08 -18.99 0.02
N ARG A 26 -18.79 -20.26 0.31
CA ARG A 26 -18.38 -21.30 -0.65
C ARG A 26 -19.28 -21.32 -1.90
N ALA A 27 -18.66 -21.23 -3.07
CA ALA A 27 -19.35 -21.20 -4.36
C ALA A 27 -19.82 -22.60 -4.78
N GLY A 28 -21.06 -22.72 -5.28
CA GLY A 28 -21.64 -23.98 -5.78
C GLY A 28 -21.63 -24.12 -7.30
N SER A 29 -21.31 -23.06 -8.06
CA SER A 29 -21.31 -23.07 -9.53
C SER A 29 -20.25 -22.13 -10.14
N THR A 30 -19.90 -22.34 -11.42
CA THR A 30 -18.92 -21.51 -12.16
C THR A 30 -19.31 -20.02 -12.22
N LYS A 31 -20.61 -19.72 -12.34
CA LYS A 31 -21.12 -18.34 -12.38
C LYS A 31 -21.03 -17.65 -11.02
N GLU A 32 -21.22 -18.40 -9.93
CA GLU A 32 -20.97 -17.91 -8.58
C GLU A 32 -19.47 -17.73 -8.32
N PHE A 33 -18.66 -18.64 -8.85
CA PHE A 33 -17.20 -18.60 -8.71
C PHE A 33 -16.58 -17.37 -9.37
N TYR A 34 -17.01 -16.94 -10.56
CA TYR A 34 -16.41 -15.79 -11.26
C TYR A 34 -17.11 -14.45 -11.02
N VAL A 35 -18.40 -14.43 -10.66
CA VAL A 35 -19.20 -13.18 -10.70
C VAL A 35 -20.14 -13.03 -9.50
N ALA A 36 -20.04 -13.93 -8.51
CA ALA A 36 -20.88 -13.93 -7.32
C ALA A 36 -22.40 -13.89 -7.62
N GLY A 37 -22.82 -14.39 -8.79
CA GLY A 37 -24.21 -14.34 -9.25
C GLY A 37 -24.81 -12.93 -9.41
N GLY A 38 -23.99 -11.88 -9.37
CA GLY A 38 -24.46 -10.49 -9.38
C GLY A 38 -25.07 -10.00 -8.05
N GLY A 39 -24.95 -10.77 -6.96
CA GLY A 39 -25.66 -10.53 -5.70
C GLY A 39 -25.00 -9.53 -4.73
N VAL A 40 -23.84 -8.96 -5.09
CA VAL A 40 -23.05 -8.12 -4.19
C VAL A 40 -23.66 -6.72 -4.06
N SER A 41 -23.74 -6.20 -2.84
CA SER A 41 -24.23 -4.84 -2.60
C SER A 41 -23.23 -3.79 -3.13
N PRO A 42 -23.68 -2.61 -3.60
CA PRO A 42 -22.77 -1.58 -4.10
C PRO A 42 -21.74 -1.12 -3.07
N LEU A 43 -22.12 -1.13 -1.79
CA LEU A 43 -21.23 -0.78 -0.68
C LEU A 43 -20.13 -1.83 -0.49
N ALA A 44 -20.50 -3.12 -0.44
CA ALA A 44 -19.53 -4.21 -0.32
C ALA A 44 -18.59 -4.25 -1.52
N ASN A 45 -19.11 -4.03 -2.73
CA ASN A 45 -18.26 -3.96 -3.92
C ASN A 45 -17.32 -2.75 -3.89
N GLY A 46 -17.79 -1.58 -3.45
CA GLY A 46 -16.95 -0.39 -3.31
C GLY A 46 -15.82 -0.57 -2.31
N MET A 47 -16.10 -1.14 -1.12
CA MET A 47 -15.07 -1.48 -0.13
C MET A 47 -14.10 -2.53 -0.64
N ALA A 48 -14.60 -3.58 -1.29
CA ALA A 48 -13.76 -4.62 -1.87
C ALA A 48 -12.83 -4.05 -2.96
N THR A 49 -13.37 -3.22 -3.86
CA THR A 49 -12.58 -2.53 -4.89
C THR A 49 -11.57 -1.56 -4.29
N ALA A 50 -11.90 -0.88 -3.18
CA ALA A 50 -10.93 -0.03 -2.49
C ALA A 50 -9.79 -0.87 -1.87
N ALA A 51 -10.09 -2.02 -1.27
CA ALA A 51 -9.07 -2.93 -0.73
C ALA A 51 -8.12 -3.42 -1.82
N ASP A 52 -8.70 -3.97 -2.89
CA ASP A 52 -8.04 -4.45 -4.11
C ASP A 52 -7.14 -3.39 -4.73
N TRP A 53 -7.58 -2.12 -4.69
CA TRP A 53 -6.82 -0.98 -5.20
C TRP A 53 -5.63 -0.60 -4.32
N MET A 54 -5.85 -0.52 -3.00
CA MET A 54 -4.81 -0.04 -2.09
C MET A 54 -3.63 -0.99 -2.07
N SER A 55 -3.86 -2.29 -1.89
CA SER A 55 -2.83 -3.31 -2.12
C SER A 55 -1.53 -3.10 -1.29
N ALA A 56 -0.55 -4.02 -1.35
CA ALA A 56 0.77 -3.81 -0.74
C ALA A 56 1.45 -2.53 -1.27
N ALA A 57 1.29 -2.23 -2.57
CA ALA A 57 1.96 -1.10 -3.20
C ALA A 57 1.54 0.26 -2.61
N SER A 58 0.24 0.48 -2.33
CA SER A 58 -0.17 1.76 -1.72
C SER A 58 0.04 1.75 -0.21
N PHE A 59 -0.16 0.62 0.47
CA PHE A 59 -0.03 0.57 1.93
C PHE A 59 1.43 0.67 2.38
N ILE A 60 2.34 -0.04 1.70
CA ILE A 60 3.75 -0.16 2.09
C ILE A 60 4.60 0.83 1.27
N SER A 61 4.60 0.67 -0.05
CA SER A 61 5.58 1.32 -0.92
C SER A 61 5.32 2.79 -1.20
N MET A 62 4.06 3.23 -1.29
CA MET A 62 3.73 4.62 -1.62
C MET A 62 4.33 5.62 -0.63
N ALA A 63 4.07 5.43 0.67
CA ALA A 63 4.60 6.33 1.68
C ALA A 63 6.13 6.21 1.78
N GLY A 64 6.69 5.03 1.49
CA GLY A 64 8.12 4.84 1.31
C GLY A 64 8.70 5.70 0.19
N ILE A 65 8.17 5.59 -1.02
CA ILE A 65 8.60 6.38 -2.18
C ILE A 65 8.47 7.88 -1.88
N ILE A 66 7.35 8.33 -1.33
CA ILE A 66 7.13 9.74 -0.97
C ILE A 66 8.10 10.20 0.14
N SER A 67 8.47 9.32 1.07
CA SER A 67 9.43 9.62 2.15
C SER A 67 10.84 9.92 1.63
N PHE A 68 11.28 9.23 0.57
CA PHE A 68 12.63 9.40 0.01
C PHE A 68 12.68 10.34 -1.20
N SER A 69 11.62 10.39 -2.01
CA SER A 69 11.55 11.21 -3.22
C SER A 69 10.87 12.57 -3.02
N GLY A 70 10.33 12.86 -1.83
CA GLY A 70 9.71 14.15 -1.52
C GLY A 70 8.57 14.51 -2.48
N TYR A 71 8.52 15.79 -2.87
CA TYR A 71 7.52 16.33 -3.79
C TYR A 71 7.46 15.57 -5.12
N ASP A 72 8.60 15.12 -5.64
CA ASP A 72 8.65 14.36 -6.89
C ASP A 72 7.94 13.00 -6.80
N GLY A 73 7.78 12.45 -5.59
CA GLY A 73 6.99 11.24 -5.34
C GLY A 73 5.48 11.44 -5.50
N ALA A 74 4.99 12.69 -5.49
CA ALA A 74 3.55 13.00 -5.59
C ALA A 74 2.94 12.57 -6.93
N VAL A 75 3.75 12.37 -7.97
CA VAL A 75 3.29 11.87 -9.28
C VAL A 75 2.63 10.48 -9.17
N TYR A 76 3.07 9.64 -8.24
CA TYR A 76 2.46 8.33 -8.00
C TYR A 76 1.06 8.48 -7.38
N LEU A 77 0.91 9.41 -6.45
CA LEU A 77 -0.36 9.73 -5.83
C LEU A 77 -1.37 10.26 -6.87
N MET A 78 -0.95 11.25 -7.67
CA MET A 78 -1.79 11.84 -8.73
C MET A 78 -2.09 10.83 -9.83
N GLY A 79 -1.08 10.08 -10.26
CA GLY A 79 -1.18 9.11 -11.34
C GLY A 79 -2.15 7.98 -11.03
N TRP A 80 -1.97 7.31 -9.88
CA TRP A 80 -2.85 6.21 -9.50
C TRP A 80 -4.28 6.71 -9.24
N THR A 81 -4.47 7.76 -8.43
CA THR A 81 -5.84 8.29 -8.18
C THR A 81 -6.54 8.74 -9.46
N GLY A 82 -5.82 9.46 -10.33
CA GLY A 82 -6.33 9.87 -11.63
C GLY A 82 -6.70 8.68 -12.52
N GLY A 83 -5.93 7.59 -12.47
CA GLY A 83 -6.24 6.35 -13.17
C GLY A 83 -7.53 5.70 -12.68
N TYR A 84 -7.80 5.72 -11.36
CA TYR A 84 -9.08 5.26 -10.82
C TYR A 84 -10.23 6.11 -11.35
N VAL A 85 -10.07 7.44 -11.38
CA VAL A 85 -11.09 8.36 -11.89
C VAL A 85 -11.38 8.09 -13.37
N LEU A 86 -10.34 7.89 -14.20
CA LEU A 86 -10.52 7.51 -15.61
C LEU A 86 -11.31 6.20 -15.74
N LEU A 87 -10.92 5.17 -14.98
CA LEU A 87 -11.61 3.88 -15.01
C LEU A 87 -13.07 3.99 -14.53
N ALA A 88 -13.33 4.73 -13.46
CA ALA A 88 -14.66 4.93 -12.90
C ALA A 88 -15.60 5.70 -13.84
N LEU A 89 -15.09 6.73 -14.52
CA LEU A 89 -15.89 7.59 -15.40
C LEU A 89 -16.00 7.06 -16.83
N LEU A 90 -14.90 6.55 -17.39
CA LEU A 90 -14.80 6.23 -18.81
C LEU A 90 -14.94 4.75 -19.13
N LEU A 91 -14.61 3.84 -18.20
CA LEU A 91 -14.62 2.40 -18.49
C LEU A 91 -15.78 1.67 -17.79
N ALA A 92 -15.97 1.89 -16.49
CA ALA A 92 -16.90 1.13 -15.66
C ALA A 92 -18.35 1.04 -16.22
N PRO A 93 -18.99 2.14 -16.71
CA PRO A 93 -20.35 2.06 -17.23
C PRO A 93 -20.47 1.23 -18.52
N TYR A 94 -19.46 1.32 -19.39
CA TYR A 94 -19.47 0.67 -20.70
C TYR A 94 -19.17 -0.81 -20.60
N LEU A 95 -18.19 -1.17 -19.76
CA LEU A 95 -17.86 -2.56 -19.47
C LEU A 95 -19.09 -3.26 -18.88
N ARG A 96 -19.77 -2.65 -17.90
CA ARG A 96 -21.00 -3.23 -17.35
C ARG A 96 -22.09 -3.40 -18.39
N LYS A 97 -22.27 -2.45 -19.30
CA LYS A 97 -23.26 -2.53 -20.39
C LYS A 97 -22.96 -3.66 -21.37
N PHE A 98 -21.69 -4.02 -21.55
CA PHE A 98 -21.26 -5.08 -22.47
C PHE A 98 -21.53 -6.50 -21.93
N GLY A 99 -21.63 -6.67 -20.61
CA GLY A 99 -22.10 -7.91 -19.99
C GLY A 99 -21.22 -9.15 -20.13
N LYS A 100 -19.95 -8.99 -20.54
CA LYS A 100 -18.95 -10.07 -20.64
C LYS A 100 -18.16 -10.21 -19.33
N PHE A 101 -17.42 -11.31 -19.21
CA PHE A 101 -16.68 -11.65 -17.98
C PHE A 101 -15.20 -11.22 -18.02
N THR A 102 -14.63 -10.95 -19.20
CA THR A 102 -13.21 -10.61 -19.35
C THR A 102 -12.96 -9.42 -20.28
N VAL A 103 -11.86 -8.68 -20.05
CA VAL A 103 -11.41 -7.58 -20.91
C VAL A 103 -11.00 -8.05 -22.31
N PRO A 104 -10.26 -9.17 -22.48
CA PRO A 104 -9.94 -9.66 -23.82
C PRO A 104 -11.18 -10.01 -24.64
N ASP A 105 -12.22 -10.59 -24.02
CA ASP A 105 -13.48 -10.87 -24.72
C ASP A 105 -14.17 -9.59 -25.17
N PHE A 106 -14.16 -8.55 -24.32
CA PHE A 106 -14.66 -7.23 -24.69
C PHE A 106 -13.93 -6.67 -25.92
N ILE A 107 -12.60 -6.74 -25.95
CA ILE A 107 -11.79 -6.26 -27.09
C ILE A 107 -12.10 -7.07 -28.36
N GLY A 108 -12.10 -8.40 -28.25
CA GLY A 108 -12.36 -9.28 -29.38
C GLY A 108 -13.71 -9.04 -30.03
N ASP A 109 -14.76 -8.86 -29.22
CA ASP A 109 -16.12 -8.63 -29.72
C ASP A 109 -16.30 -7.18 -30.21
N ARG A 110 -15.66 -6.20 -29.55
CA ARG A 110 -15.73 -4.77 -29.94
C ARG A 110 -15.14 -4.50 -31.32
N TYR A 111 -14.13 -5.27 -31.71
CA TYR A 111 -13.44 -5.16 -33.00
C TYR A 111 -13.72 -6.34 -33.94
N TYR A 112 -14.60 -7.27 -33.56
CA TYR A 112 -14.92 -8.49 -34.32
C TYR A 112 -13.68 -9.28 -34.75
N SER A 113 -12.65 -9.37 -33.88
CA SER A 113 -11.34 -9.92 -34.23
C SER A 113 -10.79 -10.86 -33.16
N ASN A 114 -10.55 -12.12 -33.55
CA ASN A 114 -9.89 -13.10 -32.70
C ASN A 114 -8.40 -12.76 -32.48
N ALA A 115 -7.76 -12.06 -33.42
CA ALA A 115 -6.39 -11.58 -33.23
C ALA A 115 -6.33 -10.51 -32.14
N ALA A 116 -7.27 -9.56 -32.13
CA ALA A 116 -7.37 -8.55 -31.07
C ALA A 116 -7.66 -9.18 -29.70
N ARG A 117 -8.50 -10.22 -29.65
CA ARG A 117 -8.72 -11.02 -28.43
C ARG A 117 -7.41 -11.65 -27.93
N LEU A 118 -6.65 -12.30 -28.82
CA LEU A 118 -5.38 -12.95 -28.46
C LEU A 118 -4.35 -11.94 -27.92
N VAL A 119 -4.21 -10.79 -28.57
CA VAL A 119 -3.35 -9.69 -28.09
C VAL A 119 -3.80 -9.24 -26.69
N GLY A 120 -5.11 -9.06 -26.49
CA GLY A 120 -5.67 -8.73 -25.18
C GLY A 120 -5.34 -9.76 -24.10
N VAL A 121 -5.39 -11.06 -24.42
CA VAL A 121 -4.98 -12.13 -23.49
C VAL A 121 -3.50 -12.03 -23.13
N ILE A 122 -2.61 -11.86 -24.12
CA ILE A 122 -1.17 -11.73 -23.88
C ILE A 122 -0.88 -10.51 -22.98
N CYS A 123 -1.48 -9.36 -23.29
CA CYS A 123 -1.33 -8.16 -22.47
C CYS A 123 -1.85 -8.37 -21.05
N ALA A 124 -3.03 -8.98 -20.89
CA ALA A 124 -3.60 -9.25 -19.56
C ALA A 124 -2.71 -10.19 -18.73
N LEU A 125 -2.11 -11.21 -19.36
CA LEU A 125 -1.18 -12.12 -18.68
C LEU A 125 0.08 -11.38 -18.24
N ILE A 126 0.73 -10.61 -19.12
CA ILE A 126 1.95 -9.85 -18.79
C ILE A 126 1.68 -8.92 -17.61
N VAL A 127 0.63 -8.10 -17.70
CA VAL A 127 0.26 -7.14 -16.63
C VAL A 127 -0.05 -7.87 -15.32
N SER A 128 -0.77 -8.99 -15.37
CA SER A 128 -1.13 -9.74 -14.17
C SER A 128 0.10 -10.38 -13.51
N PHE A 129 1.02 -10.96 -14.27
CA PHE A 129 2.25 -11.54 -13.72
C PHE A 129 3.16 -10.49 -13.08
N THR A 130 3.37 -9.35 -13.75
CA THR A 130 4.17 -8.25 -13.19
C THR A 130 3.55 -7.72 -11.90
N TYR A 131 2.23 -7.57 -11.85
CA TYR A 131 1.52 -7.13 -10.66
C TYR A 131 1.63 -8.14 -9.50
N VAL A 132 1.41 -9.42 -9.78
CA VAL A 132 1.50 -10.48 -8.77
C VAL A 132 2.91 -10.55 -8.17
N ALA A 133 3.96 -10.38 -8.96
CA ALA A 133 5.34 -10.35 -8.45
C ALA A 133 5.54 -9.25 -7.37
N GLY A 134 4.98 -8.05 -7.60
CA GLY A 134 5.00 -6.97 -6.61
C GLY A 134 4.24 -7.31 -5.32
N GLN A 135 3.05 -7.91 -5.44
CA GLN A 135 2.28 -8.37 -4.27
C GLN A 135 3.03 -9.42 -3.46
N MET A 136 3.64 -10.39 -4.15
CA MET A 136 4.39 -11.45 -3.52
C MET A 136 5.57 -10.91 -2.71
N ARG A 137 6.28 -9.89 -3.22
CA ARG A 137 7.32 -9.19 -2.44
C ARG A 137 6.75 -8.55 -1.18
N GLY A 138 5.60 -7.86 -1.28
CA GLY A 138 4.92 -7.28 -0.11
C GLY A 138 4.54 -8.32 0.94
N VAL A 139 3.95 -9.44 0.52
CA VAL A 139 3.63 -10.57 1.41
C VAL A 139 4.89 -11.13 2.08
N GLY A 140 5.96 -11.33 1.31
CA GLY A 140 7.23 -11.85 1.81
C GLY A 140 7.90 -10.91 2.83
N LEU A 141 7.90 -9.61 2.57
CA LEU A 141 8.46 -8.58 3.45
C LEU A 141 7.71 -8.50 4.79
N VAL A 142 6.39 -8.62 4.76
CA VAL A 142 5.59 -8.61 5.98
C VAL A 142 5.81 -9.91 6.76
N PHE A 143 5.76 -11.08 6.10
CA PHE A 143 6.00 -12.34 6.81
C PHE A 143 7.42 -12.52 7.32
N SER A 144 8.44 -12.08 6.58
CA SER A 144 9.83 -12.17 7.06
C SER A 144 10.02 -11.40 8.35
N ARG A 145 9.38 -10.23 8.46
CA ARG A 145 9.46 -9.39 9.65
C ARG A 145 8.79 -10.01 10.87
N PHE A 146 7.66 -10.70 10.69
CA PHE A 146 6.79 -11.11 11.79
C PHE A 146 6.85 -12.60 12.14
N LEU A 147 7.16 -13.46 11.18
CA LEU A 147 7.45 -14.87 11.42
C LEU A 147 8.95 -15.11 11.62
N GLU A 148 9.79 -14.07 11.46
CA GLU A 148 11.26 -14.15 11.56
C GLU A 148 11.85 -15.21 10.61
N VAL A 149 11.24 -15.32 9.43
CA VAL A 149 11.66 -16.24 8.35
C VAL A 149 12.31 -15.46 7.20
N ASP A 150 13.02 -16.15 6.32
CA ASP A 150 13.50 -15.54 5.08
C ASP A 150 12.32 -15.04 4.21
N ILE A 151 12.53 -13.96 3.46
CA ILE A 151 11.52 -13.35 2.57
C ILE A 151 10.91 -14.40 1.64
N ASN A 152 11.71 -15.28 1.02
CA ASN A 152 11.21 -16.29 0.10
C ASN A 152 10.29 -17.31 0.78
N THR A 153 10.63 -17.68 2.02
CA THR A 153 9.78 -18.57 2.84
C THR A 153 8.47 -17.87 3.18
N GLY A 154 8.54 -16.58 3.53
CA GLY A 154 7.35 -15.73 3.74
C GLY A 154 6.44 -15.70 2.52
N VAL A 155 6.99 -15.53 1.32
CA VAL A 155 6.21 -15.56 0.06
C VAL A 155 5.47 -16.89 -0.11
N ILE A 156 6.17 -18.02 0.09
CA ILE A 156 5.56 -19.36 -0.07
C ILE A 156 4.41 -19.57 0.90
N ILE A 157 4.60 -19.21 2.19
CA ILE A 157 3.55 -19.31 3.20
C ILE A 157 2.32 -18.51 2.78
N GLY A 158 2.52 -17.26 2.37
CA GLY A 158 1.42 -16.41 1.91
C GLY A 158 0.70 -16.94 0.69
N MET A 159 1.44 -17.42 -0.32
CA MET A 159 0.84 -18.03 -1.52
C MET A 159 -0.07 -19.20 -1.18
N ILE A 160 0.35 -20.09 -0.28
CA ILE A 160 -0.44 -21.26 0.14
C ILE A 160 -1.74 -20.80 0.82
N ILE A 161 -1.66 -19.80 1.70
CA ILE A 161 -2.82 -19.30 2.42
C ILE A 161 -3.81 -18.62 1.46
N VAL A 162 -3.33 -17.74 0.57
CA VAL A 162 -4.16 -17.07 -0.45
C VAL A 162 -4.84 -18.08 -1.35
N LEU A 163 -4.09 -19.07 -1.84
CA LEU A 163 -4.63 -20.14 -2.69
C LEU A 163 -5.77 -20.88 -1.99
N PHE A 164 -5.61 -21.20 -0.70
CA PHE A 164 -6.60 -21.94 0.07
C PHE A 164 -7.94 -21.20 0.17
N TYR A 165 -7.94 -19.94 0.65
CA TYR A 165 -9.21 -19.22 0.81
C TYR A 165 -9.78 -18.69 -0.51
N ALA A 166 -8.95 -18.38 -1.52
CA ALA A 166 -9.41 -17.91 -2.82
C ALA A 166 -10.13 -19.02 -3.61
N VAL A 167 -9.57 -20.24 -3.61
CA VAL A 167 -10.17 -21.40 -4.30
C VAL A 167 -11.47 -21.85 -3.62
N LEU A 168 -11.55 -21.76 -2.28
CA LEU A 168 -12.76 -22.17 -1.55
C LEU A 168 -13.91 -21.17 -1.67
N GLY A 169 -13.64 -19.86 -1.64
CA GLY A 169 -14.66 -18.82 -1.56
C GLY A 169 -15.23 -18.35 -2.91
N GLY A 170 -14.47 -18.45 -4.00
CA GLY A 170 -14.84 -17.83 -5.29
C GLY A 170 -15.05 -16.30 -5.19
N MET A 171 -15.59 -15.66 -6.21
CA MET A 171 -15.76 -14.20 -6.28
C MET A 171 -16.57 -13.62 -5.10
N LYS A 172 -17.58 -14.37 -4.61
CA LYS A 172 -18.37 -13.95 -3.45
C LYS A 172 -17.51 -13.94 -2.19
N GLY A 173 -16.76 -15.01 -1.93
CA GLY A 173 -15.86 -15.07 -0.78
C GLY A 173 -14.75 -14.04 -0.86
N ILE A 174 -14.09 -13.91 -2.01
CA ILE A 174 -13.06 -12.89 -2.23
C ILE A 174 -13.62 -11.49 -1.95
N THR A 175 -14.85 -11.18 -2.40
CA THR A 175 -15.46 -9.87 -2.14
C THR A 175 -15.64 -9.60 -0.65
N TYR A 176 -16.22 -10.52 0.11
CA TYR A 176 -16.44 -10.30 1.55
C TYR A 176 -15.13 -10.34 2.35
N THR A 177 -14.16 -11.16 1.93
CA THR A 177 -12.81 -11.14 2.50
C THR A 177 -12.13 -9.79 2.27
N GLN A 178 -12.24 -9.22 1.06
CA GLN A 178 -11.71 -7.89 0.76
C GLN A 178 -12.44 -6.77 1.51
N VAL A 179 -13.74 -6.90 1.79
CA VAL A 179 -14.42 -5.96 2.70
C VAL A 179 -13.79 -6.01 4.09
N ALA A 180 -13.52 -7.20 4.62
CA ALA A 180 -12.85 -7.33 5.90
C ALA A 180 -11.41 -6.79 5.85
N GLN A 181 -10.65 -7.11 4.81
CA GLN A 181 -9.30 -6.61 4.58
C GLN A 181 -9.30 -5.08 4.51
N TYR A 182 -10.27 -4.45 3.81
CA TYR A 182 -10.42 -3.00 3.78
C TYR A 182 -10.51 -2.40 5.19
N CYS A 183 -11.37 -2.96 6.03
CA CYS A 183 -11.54 -2.46 7.40
C CYS A 183 -10.26 -2.62 8.22
N VAL A 184 -9.60 -3.77 8.12
CA VAL A 184 -8.34 -4.04 8.83
C VAL A 184 -7.23 -3.11 8.35
N LEU A 185 -7.04 -2.99 7.03
CA LEU A 185 -5.97 -2.19 6.44
C LEU A 185 -6.18 -0.70 6.75
N ILE A 186 -7.39 -0.16 6.59
CA ILE A 186 -7.60 1.28 6.82
C ILE A 186 -7.44 1.63 8.30
N PHE A 187 -7.92 0.77 9.19
CA PHE A 187 -7.76 0.96 10.63
C PHE A 187 -6.28 0.87 11.03
N ALA A 188 -5.55 -0.11 10.50
CA ALA A 188 -4.14 -0.29 10.74
C ALA A 188 -3.25 0.81 10.17
N PHE A 189 -3.66 1.47 9.09
CA PHE A 189 -2.95 2.63 8.56
C PHE A 189 -3.24 3.89 9.38
N MET A 190 -4.51 4.12 9.74
CA MET A 190 -4.94 5.36 10.38
C MET A 190 -4.54 5.46 11.86
N VAL A 191 -4.64 4.38 12.64
CA VAL A 191 -4.33 4.41 14.09
C VAL A 191 -2.90 4.90 14.38
N PRO A 192 -1.83 4.31 13.81
CA PRO A 192 -0.47 4.82 14.03
C PRO A 192 -0.30 6.24 13.46
N ALA A 193 -0.88 6.54 12.30
CA ALA A 193 -0.79 7.87 11.71
C ALA A 193 -1.37 8.94 12.64
N ILE A 194 -2.53 8.67 13.26
CA ILE A 194 -3.18 9.56 14.24
C ILE A 194 -2.30 9.74 15.47
N PHE A 195 -1.78 8.65 16.06
CA PHE A 195 -0.94 8.74 17.26
C PHE A 195 0.35 9.52 17.00
N ILE A 196 1.01 9.29 15.86
CA ILE A 196 2.23 10.00 15.50
C ILE A 196 1.92 11.46 15.18
N SER A 197 0.81 11.76 14.50
CA SER A 197 0.37 13.14 14.25
C SER A 197 0.16 13.90 15.56
N ILE A 198 -0.45 13.27 16.57
CA ILE A 198 -0.63 13.86 17.91
C ILE A 198 0.72 14.10 18.58
N GLN A 199 1.63 13.13 18.55
CA GLN A 199 2.95 13.26 19.17
C GLN A 199 3.79 14.38 18.52
N MET A 200 3.77 14.47 17.19
CA MET A 200 4.61 15.41 16.45
C MET A 200 4.03 16.82 16.39
N THR A 201 2.71 16.96 16.27
CA THR A 201 2.06 18.25 15.94
C THR A 201 0.89 18.61 16.85
N GLY A 202 0.51 17.73 17.77
CA GLY A 202 -0.67 17.91 18.62
C GLY A 202 -2.02 17.76 17.89
N ASN A 203 -2.02 17.56 16.56
CA ASN A 203 -3.23 17.42 15.77
C ASN A 203 -3.61 15.94 15.60
N PRO A 204 -4.83 15.51 15.94
CA PRO A 204 -5.27 14.13 15.75
C PRO A 204 -5.59 13.76 14.30
N ILE A 205 -5.67 14.73 13.38
CA ILE A 205 -5.94 14.47 11.97
C ILE A 205 -4.61 14.54 11.21
N PRO A 206 -4.04 13.41 10.75
CA PRO A 206 -2.72 13.37 10.10
C PRO A 206 -2.57 14.32 8.92
N GLN A 207 -3.63 14.49 8.13
CA GLN A 207 -3.65 15.39 6.98
C GLN A 207 -3.48 16.86 7.38
N LEU A 208 -4.01 17.23 8.56
CA LEU A 208 -3.82 18.57 9.11
C LEU A 208 -2.48 18.68 9.84
N GLY A 209 -2.05 17.62 10.53
CA GLY A 209 -0.72 17.52 11.15
C GLY A 209 0.41 17.67 10.13
N PHE A 210 0.25 17.14 8.92
CA PHE A 210 1.20 17.29 7.82
C PHE A 210 1.58 18.75 7.53
N GLY A 211 0.63 19.69 7.64
CA GLY A 211 0.86 21.12 7.44
C GLY A 211 0.90 21.93 8.74
N ALA A 212 1.00 21.28 9.89
CA ALA A 212 0.97 21.93 11.20
C ALA A 212 2.38 22.23 11.75
N GLN A 213 2.40 23.04 12.80
CA GLN A 213 3.60 23.28 13.59
C GLN A 213 3.91 22.10 14.51
N LEU A 214 5.19 21.95 14.83
CA LEU A 214 5.65 20.95 15.78
C LEU A 214 5.18 21.26 17.19
N ALA A 215 4.84 20.21 17.94
CA ALA A 215 4.41 20.31 19.34
C ALA A 215 5.57 20.52 20.33
N ASP A 216 6.80 20.70 19.85
CA ASP A 216 8.02 20.90 20.66
C ASP A 216 8.20 22.36 21.14
N GLY A 217 7.29 23.26 20.77
CA GLY A 217 7.34 24.68 21.14
C GLY A 217 8.31 25.51 20.31
N SER A 218 8.92 24.94 19.26
CA SER A 218 9.82 25.67 18.35
C SER A 218 9.08 26.68 17.46
N GLY A 219 7.77 26.49 17.24
CA GLY A 219 6.97 27.28 16.29
C GLY A 219 7.27 26.96 14.82
N THR A 220 8.14 25.99 14.54
CA THR A 220 8.53 25.57 13.19
C THR A 220 7.49 24.62 12.60
N TYR A 221 7.20 24.75 11.31
CA TYR A 221 6.35 23.80 10.60
C TYR A 221 7.10 22.48 10.39
N LEU A 222 6.35 21.38 10.41
CA LEU A 222 6.93 20.05 10.21
C LEU A 222 7.69 19.92 8.87
N LEU A 223 7.14 20.49 7.80
CA LEU A 223 7.78 20.47 6.47
C LEU A 223 9.08 21.28 6.46
N ASP A 224 9.09 22.48 7.05
CA ASP A 224 10.30 23.32 7.15
C ASP A 224 11.41 22.61 7.93
N LYS A 225 11.06 21.89 9.01
CA LYS A 225 12.02 21.07 9.76
C LYS A 225 12.59 19.96 8.89
N LEU A 226 11.75 19.27 8.12
CA LEU A 226 12.21 18.19 7.25
C LEU A 226 13.09 18.72 6.12
N ASP A 227 12.76 19.87 5.52
CA ASP A 227 13.62 20.53 4.52
C ASP A 227 14.98 20.86 5.12
N GLY A 228 15.02 21.48 6.30
CA GLY A 228 16.28 21.78 7.01
C GLY A 228 17.12 20.55 7.32
N LEU A 229 16.50 19.46 7.76
CA LEU A 229 17.18 18.17 7.99
C LEU A 229 17.71 17.59 6.66
N SER A 230 16.91 17.65 5.60
CA SER A 230 17.26 17.14 4.27
C SER A 230 18.49 17.87 3.71
N THR A 231 18.47 19.20 3.72
CA THR A 231 19.56 20.05 3.25
C THR A 231 20.83 19.90 4.09
N ALA A 232 20.71 19.77 5.42
CA ALA A 232 21.87 19.56 6.30
C ALA A 232 22.62 18.25 6.00
N LEU A 233 21.90 17.24 5.49
CA LEU A 233 22.48 15.95 5.08
C LEU A 233 22.90 15.92 3.60
N GLY A 234 22.77 17.05 2.89
CA GLY A 234 23.15 17.20 1.48
C GLY A 234 22.12 16.69 0.47
N PHE A 235 20.91 16.32 0.92
CA PHE A 235 19.81 15.98 0.01
C PHE A 235 19.13 17.26 -0.52
N SER A 236 18.32 17.12 -1.57
CA SER A 236 17.44 18.21 -2.01
C SER A 236 16.40 18.52 -0.95
N GLU A 237 15.86 19.74 -0.96
CA GLU A 237 14.67 20.07 -0.17
C GLU A 237 13.56 19.05 -0.46
N TYR A 238 12.86 18.64 0.58
CA TYR A 238 11.80 17.65 0.50
C TYR A 238 10.58 18.23 -0.25
N THR A 239 10.31 19.52 -0.07
CA THR A 239 9.17 20.22 -0.67
C THR A 239 9.44 20.75 -2.08
N GLU A 240 10.71 20.84 -2.51
CA GLU A 240 11.08 21.30 -3.84
C GLU A 240 11.09 20.14 -4.85
N GLY A 241 10.37 20.29 -5.97
CA GLY A 241 10.35 19.32 -7.05
C GLY A 241 11.53 19.51 -8.00
N SER A 242 12.30 18.45 -8.26
CA SER A 242 13.40 18.49 -9.23
C SER A 242 12.93 18.23 -10.67
N LYS A 243 11.72 17.68 -10.85
CA LYS A 243 11.20 17.28 -12.16
C LYS A 243 10.57 18.44 -12.94
N SER A 244 10.79 18.44 -14.25
CA SER A 244 10.11 19.39 -15.15
C SER A 244 8.60 19.14 -15.18
N LEU A 245 7.81 20.18 -15.48
CA LEU A 245 6.35 20.04 -15.61
C LEU A 245 5.95 19.05 -16.71
N VAL A 246 6.77 18.93 -17.76
CA VAL A 246 6.53 17.97 -18.85
C VAL A 246 6.72 16.53 -18.34
N ASP A 247 7.76 16.28 -17.54
CA ASP A 247 8.00 14.96 -16.95
C ASP A 247 6.92 14.60 -15.95
N VAL A 248 6.55 15.54 -15.06
CA VAL A 248 5.45 15.37 -14.11
C VAL A 248 4.16 15.02 -14.84
N PHE A 249 3.82 15.74 -15.90
CA PHE A 249 2.63 15.47 -16.71
C PHE A 249 2.70 14.11 -17.40
N ALA A 250 3.81 13.79 -18.07
CA ALA A 250 3.97 12.56 -18.83
C ALA A 250 3.95 11.32 -17.92
N ILE A 251 4.64 11.36 -16.78
CA ILE A 251 4.64 10.28 -15.78
C ILE A 251 3.24 10.12 -15.20
N THR A 252 2.61 11.22 -14.79
CA THR A 252 1.25 11.18 -14.23
C THR A 252 0.27 10.59 -15.24
N LEU A 253 0.31 11.02 -16.50
CA LEU A 253 -0.55 10.50 -17.56
C LEU A 253 -0.29 9.01 -17.83
N ALA A 254 0.97 8.60 -17.91
CA ALA A 254 1.34 7.20 -18.12
C ALA A 254 0.83 6.32 -16.98
N LEU A 255 0.98 6.78 -15.74
CA LEU A 255 0.43 6.10 -14.57
C LEU A 255 -1.11 6.05 -14.63
N MET A 256 -1.79 7.16 -14.91
CA MET A 256 -3.25 7.20 -15.01
C MET A 256 -3.79 6.19 -16.03
N VAL A 257 -3.21 6.15 -17.23
CA VAL A 257 -3.62 5.22 -18.29
C VAL A 257 -3.30 3.78 -17.91
N GLY A 258 -2.11 3.53 -17.35
CA GLY A 258 -1.69 2.21 -16.89
C GLY A 258 -2.61 1.66 -15.80
N THR A 259 -2.91 2.45 -14.78
CA THR A 259 -3.75 2.02 -13.66
C THR A 259 -5.21 1.83 -14.07
N ALA A 260 -5.72 2.62 -15.03
CA ALA A 260 -7.06 2.42 -15.59
C ALA A 260 -7.21 1.10 -16.36
N GLY A 261 -6.11 0.48 -16.78
CA GLY A 261 -6.08 -0.79 -17.52
C GLY A 261 -6.00 -2.05 -16.64
N LEU A 262 -5.95 -1.92 -15.31
CA LEU A 262 -5.71 -3.05 -14.41
C LEU A 262 -6.85 -4.10 -14.47
N PRO A 263 -6.57 -5.34 -14.94
CA PRO A 263 -7.63 -6.33 -15.17
C PRO A 263 -8.37 -6.75 -13.90
N HIS A 264 -7.66 -6.85 -12.77
CA HIS A 264 -8.22 -7.27 -11.48
C HIS A 264 -9.24 -6.26 -10.92
N VAL A 265 -9.00 -4.95 -11.13
CA VAL A 265 -9.95 -3.89 -10.76
C VAL A 265 -11.13 -3.87 -11.73
N ILE A 266 -10.87 -4.01 -13.03
CA ILE A 266 -11.91 -3.97 -14.06
C ILE A 266 -12.98 -5.05 -13.81
N VAL A 267 -12.57 -6.27 -13.44
CA VAL A 267 -13.54 -7.37 -13.25
C VAL A 267 -14.56 -7.10 -12.13
N ARG A 268 -14.24 -6.22 -11.17
CA ARG A 268 -15.14 -5.81 -10.09
C ARG A 268 -16.35 -5.00 -10.56
N PHE A 269 -16.34 -4.46 -11.78
CA PHE A 269 -17.53 -3.81 -12.34
C PHE A 269 -18.52 -4.82 -12.94
N PHE A 270 -18.13 -6.09 -13.13
CA PHE A 270 -19.02 -7.15 -13.60
C PHE A 270 -19.80 -7.84 -12.48
N THR A 271 -19.43 -7.66 -11.22
CA THR A 271 -20.02 -8.34 -10.04
C THR A 271 -21.34 -7.71 -9.54
N VAL A 272 -21.65 -6.49 -9.96
CA VAL A 272 -22.87 -5.75 -9.55
C VAL A 272 -23.96 -5.85 -10.61
N LYS A 273 -25.24 -5.92 -10.23
CA LYS A 273 -26.37 -6.14 -11.18
C LYS A 273 -26.59 -5.02 -12.19
N ARG A 274 -26.59 -3.76 -11.77
CA ARG A 274 -27.01 -2.61 -12.61
C ARG A 274 -25.85 -1.63 -12.86
N VAL A 275 -25.92 -0.89 -13.97
CA VAL A 275 -24.93 0.17 -14.30
C VAL A 275 -24.93 1.27 -13.24
N LYS A 276 -26.10 1.63 -12.69
CA LYS A 276 -26.21 2.59 -11.58
C LYS A 276 -25.44 2.11 -10.33
N ASP A 277 -25.53 0.82 -10.05
CA ASP A 277 -24.84 0.20 -8.92
C ASP A 277 -23.32 0.18 -9.15
N ALA A 278 -22.86 -0.09 -10.37
CA ALA A 278 -21.43 0.01 -10.74
C ALA A 278 -20.86 1.42 -10.52
N ARG A 279 -21.58 2.47 -10.94
CA ARG A 279 -21.17 3.85 -10.70
C ARG A 279 -21.15 4.20 -9.22
N LYS A 280 -22.14 3.73 -8.46
CA LYS A 280 -22.20 3.94 -7.01
C LYS A 280 -21.03 3.25 -6.31
N SER A 281 -20.72 2.01 -6.68
CA SER A 281 -19.55 1.27 -6.16
C SER A 281 -18.25 2.01 -6.46
N ALA A 282 -18.08 2.53 -7.68
CA ALA A 282 -16.89 3.29 -8.06
C ALA A 282 -16.73 4.57 -7.21
N GLY A 283 -17.83 5.30 -7.00
CA GLY A 283 -17.82 6.50 -6.15
C GLY A 283 -17.52 6.19 -4.69
N ILE A 284 -18.08 5.10 -4.15
CA ILE A 284 -17.77 4.62 -2.79
C ILE A 284 -16.28 4.25 -2.69
N ALA A 285 -15.75 3.49 -3.64
CA ALA A 285 -14.35 3.10 -3.65
C ALA A 285 -13.42 4.33 -3.66
N LEU A 286 -13.71 5.35 -4.48
CA LEU A 286 -12.97 6.61 -4.48
C LEU A 286 -12.95 7.27 -3.10
N LEU A 287 -14.10 7.40 -2.44
CA LEU A 287 -14.19 8.00 -1.10
C LEU A 287 -13.35 7.23 -0.08
N LEU A 288 -13.31 5.90 -0.20
CA LEU A 288 -12.57 5.02 0.69
C LEU A 288 -11.05 5.04 0.44
N ILE A 289 -10.64 5.16 -0.83
CA ILE A 289 -9.24 5.29 -1.24
C ILE A 289 -8.65 6.62 -0.76
N VAL A 290 -9.43 7.71 -0.82
CA VAL A 290 -9.01 9.05 -0.39
C VAL A 290 -8.50 9.05 1.05
N ILE A 291 -9.07 8.24 1.94
CA ILE A 291 -8.65 8.18 3.35
C ILE A 291 -7.17 7.79 3.46
N LEU A 292 -6.75 6.70 2.82
CA LEU A 292 -5.35 6.25 2.84
C LEU A 292 -4.47 7.21 2.04
N TYR A 293 -4.89 7.56 0.82
CA TYR A 293 -4.06 8.30 -0.13
C TYR A 293 -3.75 9.73 0.34
N THR A 294 -4.68 10.39 1.03
CA THR A 294 -4.40 11.70 1.63
C THR A 294 -3.58 11.61 2.92
N THR A 295 -3.59 10.46 3.59
CA THR A 295 -2.82 10.22 4.82
C THR A 295 -1.39 9.78 4.51
N ALA A 296 -1.14 9.13 3.37
CA ALA A 296 0.16 8.58 3.01
C ALA A 296 1.30 9.64 2.98
N PRO A 297 1.11 10.86 2.44
CA PRO A 297 2.13 11.91 2.53
C PRO A 297 2.44 12.34 3.97
N ALA A 298 1.42 12.38 4.84
CA ALA A 298 1.61 12.67 6.27
C ALA A 298 2.49 11.60 6.92
N VAL A 299 2.15 10.33 6.71
CA VAL A 299 2.93 9.19 7.23
C VAL A 299 4.36 9.20 6.69
N ALA A 300 4.55 9.54 5.42
CA ALA A 300 5.87 9.64 4.81
C ALA A 300 6.75 10.69 5.50
N VAL A 301 6.24 11.89 5.72
CA VAL A 301 6.97 12.97 6.41
C VAL A 301 7.24 12.62 7.87
N PHE A 302 6.26 12.08 8.58
CA PHE A 302 6.44 11.64 9.97
C PHE A 302 7.55 10.58 10.06
N ALA A 303 7.49 9.56 9.21
CA ALA A 303 8.45 8.47 9.20
C ALA A 303 9.86 8.97 8.82
N ARG A 304 9.97 9.83 7.81
CA ARG A 304 11.23 10.40 7.35
C ARG A 304 11.91 11.25 8.43
N THR A 305 11.15 12.13 9.06
CA THR A 305 11.65 13.01 10.13
C THR A 305 12.13 12.20 11.31
N ASN A 306 11.29 11.29 11.84
CA ASN A 306 11.64 10.46 12.98
C ASN A 306 12.84 9.54 12.69
N MET A 307 12.92 9.00 11.47
CA MET A 307 14.05 8.16 11.05
C MET A 307 15.35 8.96 11.09
N ILE A 308 15.41 10.11 10.41
CA ILE A 308 16.61 10.95 10.35
C ILE A 308 17.07 11.33 11.76
N GLU A 309 16.15 11.78 12.62
CA GLU A 309 16.48 12.19 13.99
C GLU A 309 16.99 11.04 14.87
N THR A 310 16.53 9.81 14.60
CA THR A 310 16.91 8.63 15.39
C THR A 310 18.24 8.04 14.95
N VAL A 311 18.56 8.06 13.65
CA VAL A 311 19.71 7.32 13.10
C VAL A 311 20.90 8.22 12.76
N SER A 312 20.66 9.45 12.30
CA SER A 312 21.72 10.28 11.73
C SER A 312 22.69 10.78 12.82
N ASN A 313 23.99 10.56 12.60
CA ASN A 313 25.08 10.92 13.51
C ASN A 313 24.95 10.32 14.93
N GLN A 314 24.26 9.20 15.07
CA GLN A 314 24.14 8.47 16.34
C GLN A 314 25.07 7.25 16.38
N PRO A 315 25.59 6.86 17.56
CA PRO A 315 26.42 5.67 17.69
C PRO A 315 25.66 4.39 17.32
N TYR A 316 26.26 3.53 16.50
CA TYR A 316 25.66 2.23 16.12
C TYR A 316 25.38 1.35 17.36
N SER A 317 26.25 1.41 18.37
CA SER A 317 26.10 0.68 19.62
C SER A 317 24.85 1.07 20.43
N ALA A 318 24.37 2.30 20.26
CA ALA A 318 23.18 2.83 20.93
C ALA A 318 21.89 2.62 20.11
N MET A 319 21.97 1.97 18.94
CA MET A 319 20.81 1.81 18.07
C MET A 319 19.69 1.00 18.73
N PRO A 320 18.43 1.47 18.59
CA PRO A 320 17.28 0.81 19.17
C PRO A 320 17.05 -0.58 18.56
N GLU A 321 16.33 -1.43 19.28
CA GLU A 321 16.08 -2.83 18.91
C GLU A 321 15.43 -2.97 17.51
N TRP A 322 14.57 -2.02 17.12
CA TRP A 322 13.94 -2.04 15.80
C TRP A 322 14.97 -1.99 14.68
N PHE A 323 16.04 -1.18 14.82
CA PHE A 323 17.07 -1.03 13.79
C PHE A 323 17.73 -2.38 13.48
N LYS A 324 18.16 -3.09 14.52
CA LYS A 324 18.81 -4.41 14.41
C LYS A 324 17.89 -5.47 13.80
N LYS A 325 16.58 -5.39 14.08
CA LYS A 325 15.59 -6.29 13.49
C LYS A 325 15.50 -6.10 11.97
N TRP A 326 15.46 -4.86 11.48
CA TRP A 326 15.44 -4.58 10.05
C TRP A 326 16.80 -4.85 9.37
N GLU A 327 17.91 -4.68 10.10
CA GLU A 327 19.25 -5.08 9.64
C GLU A 327 19.35 -6.60 9.43
N THR A 328 18.79 -7.39 10.36
CA THR A 328 18.74 -8.86 10.22
C THR A 328 17.96 -9.32 8.98
N THR A 329 16.95 -8.55 8.57
CA THR A 329 16.19 -8.84 7.33
C THR A 329 16.91 -8.39 6.05
N GLY A 330 18.02 -7.65 6.15
CA GLY A 330 18.75 -7.08 5.01
C GLY A 330 18.10 -5.85 4.38
N LEU A 331 17.03 -5.32 4.98
CA LEU A 331 16.31 -4.13 4.50
C LEU A 331 16.88 -2.81 5.05
N ILE A 332 17.71 -2.91 6.09
CA ILE A 332 18.65 -1.86 6.50
C ILE A 332 20.05 -2.45 6.38
N SER A 333 20.99 -1.68 5.84
CA SER A 333 22.40 -2.05 5.81
C SER A 333 23.23 -0.89 6.35
N PHE A 334 24.09 -1.19 7.30
CA PHE A 334 25.09 -0.27 7.83
C PHE A 334 26.48 -0.80 7.52
N THR A 335 27.36 0.06 7.03
CA THR A 335 28.78 -0.24 6.84
C THR A 335 29.58 0.98 7.27
N ASP A 336 30.25 0.85 8.41
CA ASP A 336 31.16 1.87 8.94
C ASP A 336 32.38 1.99 8.00
N LYS A 337 32.44 3.09 7.25
CA LYS A 337 33.48 3.34 6.24
C LYS A 337 34.68 4.06 6.84
N ASN A 338 34.45 4.86 7.89
CA ASN A 338 35.45 5.73 8.48
C ASN A 338 36.00 5.19 9.83
N ASN A 339 35.40 4.12 10.36
CA ASN A 339 35.68 3.46 11.64
C ASN A 339 35.45 4.35 12.88
N ASP A 340 34.49 5.28 12.83
CA ASP A 340 34.13 6.16 13.95
C ASP A 340 33.00 5.58 14.84
N GLY A 341 32.35 4.49 14.40
CA GLY A 341 31.25 3.85 15.12
C GLY A 341 29.94 4.64 15.15
N LEU A 342 29.84 5.74 14.41
CA LEU A 342 28.63 6.54 14.20
C LEU A 342 27.94 6.09 12.91
N ILE A 343 26.66 6.42 12.77
CA ILE A 343 25.91 6.18 11.54
C ILE A 343 25.84 7.48 10.75
N GLN A 344 26.64 7.57 9.67
CA GLN A 344 26.58 8.71 8.75
C GLN A 344 25.54 8.49 7.66
N TYR A 345 24.40 9.18 7.77
CA TYR A 345 23.35 9.18 6.75
C TYR A 345 23.36 10.48 5.95
N VAL A 346 23.92 10.46 4.74
CA VAL A 346 24.13 11.64 3.90
C VAL A 346 23.87 11.34 2.42
N ALA A 347 23.66 12.37 1.61
CA ALA A 347 23.38 12.20 0.17
C ALA A 347 24.59 11.72 -0.64
N ASN A 348 25.81 12.02 -0.20
CA ASN A 348 27.02 11.60 -0.90
C ASN A 348 27.25 10.09 -0.70
N GLU A 349 27.03 9.29 -1.75
CA GLU A 349 27.16 7.83 -1.74
C GLU A 349 28.54 7.33 -1.25
N GLN A 350 29.60 8.12 -1.45
CA GLN A 350 30.95 7.74 -1.01
C GLN A 350 31.07 7.79 0.51
N VAL A 351 30.43 8.77 1.15
CA VAL A 351 30.46 8.97 2.60
C VAL A 351 29.33 8.23 3.29
N ASN A 352 28.17 8.10 2.66
CA ASN A 352 26.98 7.49 3.25
C ASN A 352 27.23 6.05 3.70
N GLU A 353 26.89 5.75 4.95
CA GLU A 353 27.12 4.45 5.60
C GLU A 353 25.82 3.66 5.82
N LEU A 354 24.67 4.33 5.63
CA LEU A 354 23.36 3.75 5.89
C LEU A 354 22.53 3.64 4.61
N THR A 355 22.11 2.42 4.28
CA THR A 355 21.12 2.14 3.23
C THR A 355 19.83 1.65 3.87
N VAL A 356 18.71 2.26 3.48
CA VAL A 356 17.37 1.93 4.00
C VAL A 356 16.45 1.63 2.83
N ASP A 357 15.81 0.46 2.82
CA ASP A 357 14.79 0.13 1.82
C ASP A 357 13.51 0.96 2.07
N ASN A 358 12.99 1.59 1.02
CA ASN A 358 11.84 2.48 1.11
C ASN A 358 10.58 1.79 1.65
N ASP A 359 10.41 0.48 1.41
CA ASP A 359 9.22 -0.27 1.81
C ASP A 359 9.13 -0.46 3.33
N ILE A 360 10.19 -0.22 4.10
CA ILE A 360 10.11 -0.36 5.56
C ILE A 360 9.45 0.83 6.24
N MET A 361 9.36 1.99 5.58
CA MET A 361 9.00 3.25 6.26
C MET A 361 7.66 3.15 6.99
N VAL A 362 6.64 2.53 6.39
CA VAL A 362 5.32 2.40 7.03
C VAL A 362 5.34 1.40 8.19
N LEU A 363 6.05 0.29 8.02
CA LEU A 363 6.10 -0.79 9.02
C LEU A 363 6.98 -0.45 10.21
N ALA A 364 8.08 0.28 9.98
CA ALA A 364 9.02 0.70 11.00
C ALA A 364 8.54 1.94 11.75
N ASN A 365 7.77 2.85 11.12
CA ASN A 365 7.38 4.13 11.73
C ASN A 365 6.74 4.01 13.13
N PRO A 366 5.81 3.07 13.42
CA PRO A 366 5.33 2.84 14.78
C PRO A 366 6.42 2.49 15.79
N GLU A 367 7.43 1.70 15.38
CA GLU A 367 8.57 1.33 16.24
C GLU A 367 9.51 2.53 16.44
N ILE A 368 9.78 3.30 15.37
CA ILE A 368 10.61 4.52 15.42
C ILE A 368 9.96 5.55 16.37
N ALA A 369 8.64 5.74 16.26
CA ALA A 369 7.87 6.64 17.11
C ALA A 369 7.56 6.08 18.52
N LYS A 370 8.08 4.89 18.87
CA LYS A 370 7.92 4.24 20.19
C LYS A 370 6.44 4.10 20.58
N LEU A 371 5.58 3.75 19.63
CA LEU A 371 4.17 3.49 19.89
C LEU A 371 3.97 2.18 20.68
N PRO A 372 2.83 1.99 21.36
CA PRO A 372 2.55 0.76 22.09
C PRO A 372 2.60 -0.50 21.20
N ASP A 373 3.03 -1.62 21.77
CA ASP A 373 3.21 -2.91 21.08
C ASP A 373 2.00 -3.36 20.25
N TRP A 374 0.78 -3.11 20.73
CA TRP A 374 -0.44 -3.48 20.01
C TRP A 374 -0.66 -2.66 18.74
N VAL A 375 -0.16 -1.42 18.69
CA VAL A 375 -0.21 -0.56 17.50
C VAL A 375 0.79 -1.05 16.46
N ILE A 376 2.00 -1.41 16.89
CA ILE A 376 3.03 -2.00 16.02
C ILE A 376 2.48 -3.29 15.38
N ALA A 377 1.89 -4.17 16.20
CA ALA A 377 1.26 -5.40 15.75
C ALA A 377 0.04 -5.16 14.84
N LEU A 378 -0.68 -4.05 15.02
CA LEU A 378 -1.82 -3.70 14.17
C LEU A 378 -1.36 -3.36 12.75
N VAL A 379 -0.24 -2.63 12.59
CA VAL A 379 0.33 -2.32 11.27
C VAL A 379 0.73 -3.59 10.53
N ALA A 380 1.25 -4.59 11.24
CA ALA A 380 1.53 -5.92 10.67
C ALA A 380 0.29 -6.56 10.04
N ALA A 381 -0.82 -6.59 10.79
CA ALA A 381 -2.08 -7.14 10.32
C ALA A 381 -2.64 -6.36 9.13
N GLY A 382 -2.51 -5.03 9.15
CA GLY A 382 -2.87 -4.15 8.02
C GLY A 382 -2.06 -4.41 6.76
N ALA A 383 -0.75 -4.55 6.91
CA ALA A 383 0.15 -4.81 5.79
C ALA A 383 -0.10 -6.19 5.16
N LEU A 384 -0.38 -7.22 5.97
CA LEU A 384 -0.85 -8.51 5.47
C LEU A 384 -2.21 -8.38 4.77
N ALA A 385 -3.16 -7.67 5.38
CA ALA A 385 -4.47 -7.46 4.77
C ALA A 385 -4.36 -6.79 3.39
N ALA A 386 -3.45 -5.82 3.24
CA ALA A 386 -3.18 -5.12 1.99
C ALA A 386 -2.41 -5.99 0.98
N ALA A 387 -1.46 -6.82 1.42
CA ALA A 387 -0.69 -7.68 0.52
C ALA A 387 -1.47 -8.90 0.01
N LEU A 388 -2.50 -9.31 0.76
CA LEU A 388 -3.36 -10.46 0.45
C LEU A 388 -4.69 -10.05 -0.20
N SER A 389 -4.95 -8.74 -0.37
CA SER A 389 -6.22 -8.23 -0.90
C SER A 389 -6.39 -8.49 -2.37
#